data_AF-A0A813GU05-F1
#
_entry.id   AF-A0A813GU05-F1
#
_cell.length_a   1.000
_cell.length_b   1.000
_cell.length_c   1.000
_cell.angle_alpha   90.00
_cell.angle_beta   90.00
_cell.angle_gamma   90.00
#
_symmetry.space_group_name_H-M   'P 1'
#
loop_
_entity.id
_entity.type
_entity.pdbx_description
1 polymer ?
#
loop_
_entity_poly.entity_id
_entity_poly.type
_entity_poly.pdbx_seq_one_letter_code
_entity_poly.pdbx_strand_id
1 'polypeptide(L)'
;MKGWAIAADTGPSQEPSKKRPRATNKGVKAENLLTNIGRCLLSTTAVVRQVRGATIRTFLFLNEDLYTTAATAAGKAYAQLPAGKKPAPPYVYVAAALLLALSTDEQASPEARASAVKFCADKQSPASLLPYITVCRASRCYDKAHTRIELAVAPLHVMEMVFQYLTVTFVQHGAAELFGPAPRGPLERAIAQELDAMRNN
;
A
#
# COMPACT_ATOMS: atom_id res chain seq x y z
N MET A 1 -50.98 -55.36 -62.68
CA MET A 1 -51.99 -55.42 -61.61
C MET A 1 -52.06 -56.84 -61.06
N LYS A 2 -52.46 -56.97 -59.79
CA LYS A 2 -52.48 -58.16 -58.89
C LYS A 2 -51.17 -58.44 -58.17
N GLY A 3 -51.14 -58.03 -56.90
CA GLY A 3 -50.25 -58.57 -55.90
C GLY A 3 -50.84 -59.83 -55.24
N TRP A 4 -50.01 -60.48 -54.44
CA TRP A 4 -50.43 -61.28 -53.29
C TRP A 4 -49.38 -61.14 -52.18
N ALA A 5 -49.93 -61.03 -50.96
CA ALA A 5 -49.27 -60.75 -49.70
C ALA A 5 -48.49 -61.95 -49.15
N ILE A 6 -47.63 -61.72 -48.16
CA ILE A 6 -47.66 -62.37 -46.84
C ILE A 6 -46.97 -61.41 -45.85
N ALA A 7 -47.62 -61.23 -44.70
CA ALA A 7 -47.18 -60.38 -43.60
C ALA A 7 -46.29 -61.13 -42.60
N ALA A 8 -45.68 -60.31 -41.74
CA ALA A 8 -45.14 -60.58 -40.41
C ALA A 8 -43.62 -60.83 -40.32
N ASP A 9 -42.90 -59.80 -39.91
CA ASP A 9 -42.08 -59.92 -38.71
C ASP A 9 -42.01 -58.58 -37.97
N THR A 10 -42.79 -58.47 -36.91
CA THR A 10 -42.70 -57.42 -35.89
C THR A 10 -41.59 -57.77 -34.91
N GLY A 11 -40.39 -57.25 -35.17
CA GLY A 11 -39.26 -57.21 -34.23
C GLY A 11 -39.14 -55.83 -33.54
N PRO A 12 -38.66 -55.76 -32.29
CA PRO A 12 -39.10 -54.75 -31.33
C PRO A 12 -38.34 -53.42 -31.39
N SER A 13 -39.13 -52.35 -31.23
CA SER A 13 -38.84 -51.13 -30.47
C SER A 13 -37.45 -50.50 -30.63
N GLN A 14 -37.31 -49.60 -31.62
CA GLN A 14 -36.31 -48.55 -31.55
C GLN A 14 -36.68 -47.61 -30.38
N GLU A 15 -36.04 -47.80 -29.23
CA GLU A 15 -36.06 -46.78 -28.19
C GLU A 15 -35.51 -45.47 -28.76
N PRO A 16 -36.23 -44.34 -28.62
CA PRO A 16 -35.65 -43.05 -28.96
C PRO A 16 -34.52 -42.79 -27.96
N SER A 17 -33.29 -42.82 -28.46
CA SER A 17 -32.10 -42.35 -27.76
C SER A 17 -32.40 -40.97 -27.16
N LYS A 18 -32.65 -40.95 -25.84
CA LYS A 18 -32.73 -39.72 -25.07
C LYS A 18 -31.35 -39.06 -25.14
N LYS A 19 -31.17 -38.14 -26.09
CA LYS A 19 -30.08 -37.16 -26.06
C LYS A 19 -30.16 -36.47 -24.70
N ARG A 20 -29.28 -36.87 -23.77
CA ARG A 20 -29.08 -36.16 -22.51
C ARG A 20 -28.84 -34.69 -22.86
N PRO A 21 -29.51 -33.73 -22.20
CA PRO A 21 -29.13 -32.34 -22.35
C PRO A 21 -27.68 -32.26 -21.92
N ARG A 22 -26.82 -31.87 -22.86
CA ARG A 22 -25.42 -31.57 -22.60
C ARG A 22 -25.46 -30.37 -21.67
N ALA A 23 -25.38 -30.62 -20.36
CA ALA A 23 -25.27 -29.57 -19.36
C ALA A 23 -24.11 -28.69 -19.81
N THR A 24 -24.48 -27.51 -20.30
CA THR A 24 -23.55 -26.54 -20.83
C THR A 24 -22.50 -26.29 -19.76
N ASN A 25 -21.23 -26.60 -20.04
CA ASN A 25 -20.02 -26.26 -19.26
C ASN A 25 -19.84 -24.73 -19.06
N LYS A 26 -20.91 -23.94 -19.06
CA LYS A 26 -20.91 -22.50 -18.83
C LYS A 26 -20.59 -22.18 -17.37
N GLY A 27 -21.04 -22.99 -16.41
CA GLY A 27 -20.73 -22.83 -14.97
C GLY A 27 -19.24 -23.04 -14.66
N VAL A 28 -18.66 -24.16 -15.09
CA VAL A 28 -17.24 -24.50 -14.86
C VAL A 28 -16.29 -23.48 -15.54
N LYS A 29 -16.66 -22.95 -16.71
CA LYS A 29 -15.88 -21.90 -17.38
C LYS A 29 -15.95 -20.55 -16.65
N ALA A 30 -17.11 -20.21 -16.08
CA ALA A 30 -17.27 -18.98 -15.30
C ALA A 30 -16.56 -19.07 -13.94
N GLU A 31 -16.67 -20.19 -13.24
CA GLU A 31 -15.96 -20.44 -11.97
C GLU A 31 -14.44 -20.46 -12.16
N ASN A 32 -13.95 -21.13 -13.21
CA ASN A 32 -12.52 -21.13 -13.52
C ASN A 32 -12.03 -19.73 -13.94
N LEU A 33 -12.85 -18.97 -14.67
CA LEU A 33 -12.53 -17.58 -15.02
C LEU A 33 -12.46 -16.70 -13.76
N LEU A 34 -13.45 -16.78 -12.87
CA LEU A 34 -13.47 -16.05 -11.60
C LEU A 34 -12.30 -16.45 -10.70
N THR A 35 -11.96 -17.74 -10.65
CA THR A 35 -10.80 -18.25 -9.92
C THR A 35 -9.49 -17.70 -10.49
N ASN A 36 -9.35 -17.68 -11.81
CA ASN A 36 -8.15 -17.15 -12.47
C ASN A 36 -8.06 -15.62 -12.33
N ILE A 37 -9.18 -14.90 -12.38
CA ILE A 37 -9.23 -13.46 -12.07
C ILE A 37 -8.80 -13.24 -10.61
N GLY A 38 -9.33 -14.03 -9.67
CA GLY A 38 -8.94 -13.98 -8.25
C GLY A 38 -7.45 -14.21 -8.06
N ARG A 39 -6.87 -15.24 -8.69
CA ARG A 39 -5.43 -15.52 -8.67
C ARG A 39 -4.61 -14.36 -9.25
N CYS A 40 -5.03 -13.82 -10.39
CA CYS A 40 -4.35 -12.69 -11.02
C CYS A 40 -4.39 -11.44 -10.14
N LEU A 41 -5.53 -11.13 -9.52
CA LEU A 41 -5.68 -10.02 -8.58
C LEU A 41 -4.82 -10.20 -7.34
N LEU A 42 -4.81 -11.40 -6.75
CA LEU A 42 -3.97 -11.71 -5.58
C LEU A 42 -2.49 -11.62 -5.92
N SER A 43 -2.06 -12.18 -7.06
CA SER A 43 -0.67 -12.09 -7.53
C SER A 43 -0.24 -10.65 -7.78
N THR A 44 -1.08 -9.86 -8.46
CA THR A 44 -0.82 -8.44 -8.71
C THR A 44 -0.75 -7.67 -7.40
N THR A 45 -1.64 -7.96 -6.46
CA THR A 45 -1.65 -7.34 -5.14
C THR A 45 -0.39 -7.69 -4.36
N ALA A 46 0.07 -8.94 -4.41
CA ALA A 46 1.30 -9.39 -3.79
C ALA A 46 2.52 -8.65 -4.36
N VAL A 47 2.63 -8.55 -5.69
CA VAL A 47 3.72 -7.81 -6.36
C VAL A 47 3.68 -6.33 -5.98
N VAL A 48 2.51 -5.68 -6.05
CA VAL A 48 2.36 -4.28 -5.64
C VAL A 48 2.73 -4.07 -4.18
N ARG A 49 2.37 -5.01 -3.29
CA ARG A 49 2.77 -4.95 -1.88
C ARG A 49 4.26 -5.16 -1.70
N GLN A 50 4.89 -6.06 -2.44
CA GLN A 50 6.34 -6.29 -2.36
C GLN A 50 7.10 -5.05 -2.84
N VAL A 51 6.69 -4.45 -3.96
CA VAL A 51 7.28 -3.21 -4.46
C VAL A 51 7.08 -2.06 -3.48
N ARG A 52 5.88 -1.93 -2.90
CA ARG A 52 5.62 -0.92 -1.85
C ARG A 52 6.36 -1.21 -0.56
N GLY A 53 6.55 -2.47 -0.20
CA GLY A 53 7.35 -2.94 0.93
C GLY A 53 8.82 -2.58 0.81
N ALA A 54 9.34 -2.66 -0.41
CA ALA A 54 10.71 -2.28 -0.72
C ALA A 54 10.93 -0.76 -0.76
N THR A 55 9.88 0.03 -1.02
CA THR A 55 10.01 1.47 -1.29
C THR A 55 9.46 2.37 -0.18
N ILE A 56 8.42 1.94 0.53
CA ILE A 56 7.75 2.71 1.58
C ILE A 56 8.15 2.15 2.94
N ARG A 57 8.75 3.01 3.75
CA ARG A 57 8.96 2.79 5.18
C ARG A 57 7.80 3.40 5.96
N THR A 58 7.28 2.64 6.91
CA THR A 58 6.14 3.04 7.72
C THR A 58 6.57 3.10 9.18
N PHE A 59 6.24 4.18 9.88
CA PHE A 59 6.56 4.37 11.29
C PHE A 59 5.28 4.63 12.07
N LEU A 60 5.13 3.96 13.21
CA LEU A 60 4.05 4.21 14.16
C LEU A 60 4.58 5.01 15.35
N PHE A 61 4.01 6.19 15.56
CA PHE A 61 4.35 7.09 16.64
C PHE A 61 3.17 7.27 17.58
N LEU A 62 3.45 7.63 18.84
CA LEU A 62 2.45 8.23 19.71
C LEU A 62 2.03 9.60 19.16
N ASN A 63 0.79 10.00 19.43
CA ASN A 63 0.26 11.26 18.91
C ASN A 63 0.97 12.52 19.42
N GLU A 64 1.55 12.43 20.62
CA GLU A 64 2.21 13.55 21.32
C GLU A 64 3.64 13.79 20.84
N ASP A 65 4.16 12.88 20.00
CA ASP A 65 5.52 12.94 19.48
C ASP A 65 5.77 14.20 18.63
N LEU A 66 7.01 14.72 18.69
CA LEU A 66 7.45 15.90 17.94
C LEU A 66 7.20 15.75 16.43
N TYR A 67 7.49 14.57 15.87
CA TYR A 67 7.34 14.32 14.44
C TYR A 67 5.88 14.17 14.03
N THR A 68 5.06 13.55 14.89
CA THR A 68 3.61 13.47 14.67
C THR A 68 2.96 14.85 14.68
N THR A 69 3.28 15.68 15.67
CA THR A 69 2.72 17.03 15.80
C THR A 69 3.15 17.91 14.63
N ALA A 70 4.43 17.88 14.24
CA ALA A 70 4.95 18.60 13.07
C ALA A 70 4.25 18.16 11.76
N ALA A 71 4.18 16.86 11.50
CA ALA A 71 3.59 16.32 10.28
C ALA A 71 2.09 16.62 10.17
N THR A 72 1.34 16.48 11.27
CA THR A 72 -0.11 16.76 11.29
C THR A 72 -0.40 18.26 11.18
N ALA A 73 0.42 19.11 11.81
CA ALA A 73 0.32 20.56 11.66
C ALA A 73 0.57 20.99 10.22
N ALA A 74 1.60 20.45 9.56
CA ALA A 74 1.90 20.74 8.17
C ALA A 74 0.77 20.30 7.22
N GLY A 75 0.21 19.11 7.45
CA GLY A 75 -0.95 18.63 6.69
C GLY A 75 -2.18 19.53 6.83
N LYS A 76 -2.46 20.02 8.05
CA LYS A 76 -3.54 20.99 8.31
C LYS A 76 -3.28 22.34 7.65
N ALA A 77 -2.07 22.87 7.79
CA ALA A 77 -1.67 24.14 7.18
C ALA A 77 -1.82 24.09 5.65
N TYR A 78 -1.38 22.99 5.03
CA TYR A 78 -1.57 22.79 3.58
C TYR A 78 -3.04 22.70 3.17
N ALA A 79 -3.88 22.04 3.98
CA ALA A 79 -5.31 21.94 3.69
C ALA A 79 -6.01 23.31 3.71
N GLN A 80 -5.53 24.24 4.53
CA GLN A 80 -6.03 25.61 4.62
C GLN A 80 -5.56 26.54 3.48
N LEU A 81 -4.56 26.12 2.68
CA LEU A 81 -4.11 26.91 1.53
C LEU A 81 -5.22 26.97 0.46
N PRO A 82 -5.45 28.13 -0.17
CA PRO A 82 -6.41 28.25 -1.27
C PRO A 82 -5.94 27.44 -2.49
N ALA A 83 -6.88 26.85 -3.23
CA ALA A 83 -6.60 25.88 -4.30
C ALA A 83 -5.64 26.41 -5.39
N GLY A 84 -5.68 27.71 -5.70
CA GLY A 84 -4.79 28.35 -6.69
C GLY A 84 -3.40 28.71 -6.17
N LYS A 85 -3.09 28.48 -4.89
CA LYS A 85 -1.78 28.78 -4.27
C LYS A 85 -1.13 27.54 -3.66
N LYS A 86 -1.40 26.36 -4.24
CA LYS A 86 -0.76 25.09 -3.84
C LYS A 86 0.39 24.79 -4.81
N PRO A 87 1.61 25.30 -4.58
CA PRO A 87 2.73 25.15 -5.52
C PRO A 87 3.30 23.73 -5.56
N ALA A 88 2.99 22.89 -4.58
CA ALA A 88 3.45 21.51 -4.52
C ALA A 88 2.42 20.61 -3.84
N PRO A 89 2.46 19.28 -4.04
CA PRO A 89 1.58 18.34 -3.37
C PRO A 89 1.75 18.33 -1.84
N PRO A 90 0.74 17.87 -1.08
CA PRO A 90 0.76 17.88 0.39
C PRO A 90 1.94 17.11 0.99
N TYR A 91 2.35 16.00 0.37
CA TYR A 91 3.39 15.14 0.92
C TYR A 91 4.74 15.85 1.05
N VAL A 92 5.00 16.81 0.17
CA VAL A 92 6.21 17.63 0.19
C VAL A 92 6.27 18.52 1.42
N TYR A 93 5.14 19.10 1.82
CA TYR A 93 5.04 19.95 3.01
C TYR A 93 5.21 19.14 4.30
N VAL A 94 4.66 17.93 4.33
CA VAL A 94 4.86 17.00 5.46
C VAL A 94 6.33 16.65 5.59
N ALA A 95 7.02 16.32 4.49
CA ALA A 95 8.45 16.01 4.51
C ALA A 95 9.30 17.21 4.98
N ALA A 96 9.01 18.42 4.50
CA ALA A 96 9.69 19.63 4.96
C ALA A 96 9.52 19.85 6.46
N ALA A 97 8.32 19.63 7.00
CA ALA A 97 8.07 19.77 8.44
C ALA A 97 8.81 18.73 9.28
N LEU A 98 8.94 17.50 8.79
CA LEU A 98 9.73 16.46 9.46
C LEU A 98 11.22 16.80 9.49
N LEU A 99 11.75 17.38 8.41
CA LEU A 99 13.14 17.83 8.35
C LEU A 99 13.40 19.05 9.26
N LEU A 100 12.43 19.96 9.36
CA LEU A 100 12.48 21.06 10.32
C LEU A 100 12.44 20.54 11.75
N ALA A 101 11.57 19.58 12.06
CA ALA A 101 11.53 18.93 13.37
C ALA A 101 12.89 18.29 13.71
N LEU A 102 13.48 17.53 12.77
CA LEU A 102 14.81 16.93 12.92
C LEU A 102 15.90 17.98 13.18
N SER A 103 15.83 19.14 12.53
CA SER A 103 16.82 20.22 12.72
C SER A 103 16.81 20.83 14.13
N THR A 104 15.67 20.74 14.81
CA THR A 104 15.45 21.29 16.16
C THR A 104 15.44 20.23 17.26
N ASP A 105 15.50 18.95 16.90
CA ASP A 105 15.36 17.84 17.85
C ASP A 105 16.64 17.63 18.68
N GLU A 106 16.56 17.91 19.97
CA GLU A 106 17.69 17.77 20.90
C GLU A 106 18.12 16.31 21.13
N GLN A 107 17.22 15.35 20.90
CA GLN A 107 17.53 13.92 21.01
C GLN A 107 18.24 13.39 19.76
N ALA A 108 18.18 14.13 18.64
CA ALA A 108 18.88 13.77 17.42
C ALA A 108 20.39 14.03 17.53
N SER A 109 21.17 13.20 16.84
CA SER A 109 22.62 13.39 16.80
C SER A 109 23.00 14.77 16.24
N PRO A 110 24.11 15.38 16.68
CA PRO A 110 24.58 16.66 16.15
C PRO A 110 24.76 16.64 14.62
N GLU A 111 25.21 15.51 14.07
CA GLU A 111 25.36 15.30 12.63
C GLU A 111 24.02 15.30 11.91
N ALA A 112 23.01 14.60 12.44
CA ALA A 112 21.66 14.58 11.89
C ALA A 112 21.05 15.98 11.85
N ARG A 113 21.16 16.73 12.95
CA ARG A 113 20.71 18.12 13.04
C ARG A 113 21.43 19.01 12.04
N ALA A 114 22.76 18.98 11.99
CA ALA A 114 23.54 19.80 11.07
C ALA A 114 23.20 19.50 9.60
N SER A 115 22.98 18.23 9.26
CA SER A 115 22.57 17.79 7.93
C SER A 115 21.18 18.32 7.57
N ALA A 116 20.22 18.24 8.50
CA ALA A 116 18.88 18.77 8.32
C ALA A 116 18.87 20.31 8.19
N VAL A 117 19.63 21.02 9.03
CA VAL A 117 19.78 22.50 8.95
C VAL A 117 20.34 22.90 7.60
N LYS A 118 21.43 22.27 7.16
CA LYS A 118 22.04 22.55 5.86
C LYS A 118 21.05 22.32 4.73
N PHE A 119 20.33 21.20 4.78
CA PHE A 119 19.35 20.86 3.76
C PHE A 119 18.18 21.87 3.72
N CYS A 120 17.66 22.29 4.87
CA CYS A 120 16.64 23.32 4.97
C CYS A 120 17.13 24.69 4.47
N ALA A 121 18.41 25.03 4.70
CA ALA A 121 19.02 26.26 4.19
C ALA A 121 19.19 26.24 2.66
N ASP A 122 19.63 25.12 2.09
CA ASP A 122 19.81 24.93 0.65
C ASP A 122 18.46 24.89 -0.10
N LYS A 123 17.41 24.40 0.56
CA LYS A 123 16.07 24.18 0.00
C LYS A 123 15.06 25.15 0.61
N GLN A 124 15.17 26.42 0.22
CA GLN A 124 14.35 27.53 0.74
C GLN A 124 12.82 27.38 0.58
N SER A 125 12.35 26.44 -0.25
CA SER A 125 10.92 26.18 -0.43
C SER A 125 10.61 24.68 -0.36
N PRO A 126 9.47 24.28 0.23
CA PRO A 126 9.03 22.89 0.22
C PRO A 126 8.98 22.32 -1.19
N ALA A 127 8.51 23.08 -2.18
CA ALA A 127 8.38 22.64 -3.57
C ALA A 127 9.68 22.06 -4.17
N SER A 128 10.85 22.52 -3.69
CA SER A 128 12.15 21.99 -4.12
C SER A 128 12.41 20.53 -3.70
N LEU A 129 11.61 19.96 -2.79
CA LEU A 129 11.70 18.57 -2.36
C LEU A 129 10.97 17.59 -3.29
N LEU A 130 10.16 18.11 -4.22
CA LEU A 130 9.33 17.33 -5.12
C LEU A 130 10.09 16.27 -5.94
N PRO A 131 11.33 16.53 -6.44
CA PRO A 131 12.10 15.52 -7.16
C PRO A 131 12.54 14.34 -6.29
N TYR A 132 12.49 14.49 -4.97
CA TYR A 132 13.13 13.56 -4.06
C TYR A 132 12.15 12.79 -3.17
N ILE A 133 10.97 13.35 -2.89
CA ILE A 133 9.96 12.69 -2.05
C ILE A 133 8.88 12.09 -2.93
N THR A 134 8.74 10.77 -2.88
CA THR A 134 7.67 10.07 -3.60
C THR A 134 6.43 9.88 -2.73
N VAL A 135 6.63 9.60 -1.44
CA VAL A 135 5.57 9.48 -0.44
C VAL A 135 6.04 10.10 0.86
N CYS A 136 5.21 10.95 1.47
CA CYS A 136 5.40 11.39 2.84
C CYS A 136 4.05 11.82 3.40
N ARG A 137 3.46 11.06 4.33
CA ARG A 137 2.16 11.42 4.90
C ARG A 137 1.99 10.91 6.31
N ALA A 138 1.35 11.73 7.14
CA ALA A 138 0.82 11.33 8.44
C ALA A 138 -0.66 10.94 8.29
N SER A 139 -1.04 9.81 8.88
CA SER A 139 -2.42 9.31 8.87
C SER A 139 -2.75 8.68 10.22
N ARG A 140 -4.00 8.86 10.67
CA ARG A 140 -4.46 8.26 11.93
C ARG A 140 -4.48 6.73 11.82
N CYS A 141 -4.05 6.07 12.88
CA CYS A 141 -4.19 4.63 13.01
C CYS A 141 -5.60 4.26 13.49
N TYR A 142 -5.90 2.96 13.43
CA TYR A 142 -7.10 2.41 14.07
C TYR A 142 -7.03 2.61 15.59
N ASP A 143 -5.88 2.28 16.16
CA ASP A 143 -5.56 2.70 17.51
C ASP A 143 -5.38 4.22 17.51
N LYS A 144 -6.28 4.90 18.23
CA LYS A 144 -6.33 6.35 18.30
C LYS A 144 -5.16 6.94 19.09
N ALA A 145 -4.40 6.14 19.83
CA ALA A 145 -3.20 6.60 20.51
C ALA A 145 -2.04 6.86 19.53
N HIS A 146 -2.08 6.26 18.34
CA HIS A 146 -0.99 6.27 17.40
C HIS A 146 -1.29 7.02 16.09
N THR A 147 -0.25 7.62 15.52
CA THR A 147 -0.23 8.16 14.18
C THR A 147 0.80 7.42 13.34
N ARG A 148 0.42 7.08 12.11
CA ARG A 148 1.28 6.45 11.11
C ARG A 148 1.90 7.50 10.22
N ILE A 149 3.22 7.49 10.12
CA ILE A 149 4.00 8.27 9.17
C ILE A 149 4.55 7.31 8.11
N GLU A 150 4.15 7.50 6.86
CA GLU A 150 4.68 6.75 5.71
C GLU A 150 5.65 7.62 4.95
N LEU A 151 6.80 7.06 4.58
CA LEU A 151 7.90 7.76 3.93
C LEU A 151 8.49 6.91 2.79
N ALA A 152 8.66 7.50 1.62
CA ALA A 152 9.39 6.93 0.50
C ALA A 152 10.14 8.03 -0.24
N VAL A 153 11.43 7.79 -0.44
CA VAL A 153 12.39 8.74 -1.04
C VAL A 153 12.92 8.16 -2.33
N ALA A 154 13.12 9.01 -3.34
CA ALA A 154 13.76 8.60 -4.58
C ALA A 154 15.23 8.17 -4.32
N PRO A 155 15.76 7.19 -5.05
CA PRO A 155 17.13 6.69 -4.87
C PRO A 155 18.13 7.71 -5.41
N LEU A 156 18.42 8.74 -4.61
CA LEU A 156 19.40 9.80 -4.87
C LEU A 156 20.30 9.92 -3.64
N HIS A 157 21.60 9.69 -3.81
CA HIS A 157 22.59 9.58 -2.72
C HIS A 157 22.55 10.72 -1.69
N VAL A 158 22.32 11.96 -2.12
CA VAL A 158 22.33 13.13 -1.21
C VAL A 158 21.10 13.12 -0.27
N MET A 159 19.98 12.56 -0.73
CA MET A 159 18.76 12.43 0.06
C MET A 159 18.78 11.21 0.97
N GLU A 160 19.45 10.15 0.56
CA GLU A 160 19.56 8.93 1.36
C GLU A 160 20.17 9.20 2.73
N MET A 161 21.20 10.05 2.84
CA MET A 161 21.81 10.36 4.14
C MET A 161 20.88 11.10 5.11
N VAL A 162 20.26 12.21 4.68
CA VAL A 162 19.38 13.02 5.55
C VAL A 162 18.18 12.19 5.99
N PHE A 163 17.64 11.37 5.09
CA PHE A 163 16.51 10.51 5.41
C PHE A 163 16.89 9.28 6.21
N GLN A 164 18.11 8.75 6.07
CA GLN A 164 18.64 7.74 6.99
C GLN A 164 18.70 8.29 8.41
N TYR A 165 19.24 9.50 8.60
CA TYR A 165 19.24 10.17 9.91
C TYR A 165 17.83 10.33 10.45
N LEU A 166 16.88 10.78 9.61
CA LEU A 166 15.48 10.87 9.99
C LEU A 166 14.92 9.52 10.47
N THR A 167 15.17 8.43 9.74
CA THR A 167 14.70 7.10 10.14
C THR A 167 15.33 6.57 11.43
N VAL A 168 16.62 6.84 11.66
CA VAL A 168 17.31 6.47 12.91
C VAL A 168 16.72 7.24 14.07
N THR A 169 16.50 8.54 13.90
CA THR A 169 15.91 9.38 14.95
C THR A 169 14.45 9.01 15.23
N PHE A 170 13.68 8.60 14.22
CA PHE A 170 12.33 8.09 14.43
C PHE A 170 12.31 6.89 15.38
N VAL A 171 13.20 5.92 15.17
CA VAL A 171 13.32 4.75 16.04
C VAL A 171 13.80 5.14 17.45
N GLN A 172 14.68 6.14 17.58
CA GLN A 172 15.12 6.68 18.88
C GLN A 172 13.97 7.32 19.68
N HIS A 173 13.01 7.95 18.99
CA HIS A 173 11.77 8.45 19.60
C HIS A 173 10.74 7.34 19.89
N GLY A 174 11.13 6.07 19.77
CA GLY A 174 10.28 4.92 20.07
C GLY A 174 9.28 4.58 18.96
N ALA A 175 9.48 5.09 17.74
CA ALA A 175 8.63 4.71 16.62
C ALA A 175 8.82 3.25 16.24
N ALA A 176 7.72 2.51 16.11
CA ALA A 176 7.78 1.16 15.58
C ALA A 176 7.86 1.20 14.05
N GLU A 177 8.98 0.75 13.48
CA GLU A 177 9.13 0.59 12.04
C GLU A 177 8.36 -0.65 11.57
N LEU A 178 7.48 -0.46 10.58
CA LEU A 178 6.74 -1.49 9.89
C LEU A 178 7.19 -1.57 8.44
N PHE A 179 7.34 -2.80 7.94
CA PHE A 179 7.69 -3.02 6.55
C PHE A 179 6.46 -2.96 5.65
N GLY A 180 6.50 -2.01 4.71
CA GLY A 180 5.48 -1.84 3.69
C GLY A 180 4.21 -1.12 4.12
N PRO A 181 3.23 -1.04 3.20
CA PRO A 181 2.04 -0.26 3.41
C PRO A 181 1.15 -0.95 4.45
N ALA A 182 0.53 -0.16 5.32
CA ALA A 182 -0.37 -0.72 6.30
C ALA A 182 -1.51 -1.53 5.64
N PRO A 183 -1.92 -2.65 6.26
CA PRO A 183 -3.01 -3.48 5.77
C PRO A 183 -4.31 -2.66 5.67
N ARG A 184 -4.96 -2.71 4.51
CA ARG A 184 -6.11 -1.87 4.15
C ARG A 184 -7.44 -2.40 4.70
N GLY A 185 -7.48 -3.66 5.10
CA GLY A 185 -8.70 -4.34 5.51
C GLY A 185 -8.51 -5.34 6.64
N PRO A 186 -9.60 -5.84 7.24
CA PRO A 186 -9.56 -6.81 8.33
C PRO A 186 -8.81 -8.10 7.93
N LEU A 187 -9.01 -8.59 6.70
CA LEU A 187 -8.32 -9.78 6.20
C LEU A 187 -6.81 -9.57 6.05
N GLU A 188 -6.39 -8.42 5.50
CA GLU A 188 -4.97 -8.11 5.36
C GLU A 188 -4.26 -7.97 6.71
N ARG A 189 -4.99 -7.49 7.74
CA ARG A 189 -4.47 -7.38 9.11
C ARG A 189 -4.24 -8.73 9.75
N ALA A 190 -5.19 -9.65 9.64
CA ALA A 190 -5.03 -11.00 10.17
C ALA A 190 -3.80 -11.70 9.56
N ILE A 191 -3.63 -11.58 8.24
CA ILE A 191 -2.47 -12.12 7.53
C ILE A 191 -1.16 -11.48 8.03
N ALA A 192 -1.13 -10.15 8.19
CA ALA A 192 0.07 -9.46 8.67
C ALA A 192 0.44 -9.87 10.11
N GLN A 193 -0.55 -9.98 11.01
CA GLN A 193 -0.34 -10.42 12.38
C GLN A 193 0.21 -11.85 12.46
N GLU A 194 -0.29 -12.77 11.63
CA GLU A 194 0.23 -14.13 11.54
C GLU A 194 1.67 -14.15 11.02
N LEU A 195 1.98 -13.35 10.00
CA LEU A 195 3.35 -13.26 9.45
C LEU A 195 4.34 -12.69 10.46
N ASP A 196 3.97 -11.64 11.20
CA ASP A 196 4.82 -11.05 12.23
C ASP A 196 5.05 -12.01 13.39
N ALA A 197 4.02 -12.77 13.79
CA ALA A 197 4.15 -13.81 14.81
C ALA A 197 5.07 -14.97 14.38
N MET A 198 5.06 -15.35 13.10
CA MET A 198 5.98 -16.36 12.56
C MET A 198 7.43 -15.90 12.49
N ARG A 199 7.67 -14.59 12.39
CA ARG A 199 9.01 -14.01 12.24
C ARG A 199 9.71 -13.76 13.58
N ASN A 200 8.93 -13.65 14.66
CA ASN A 200 9.41 -13.43 16.02
C ASN A 200 9.50 -14.74 16.86
N ASN A 201 9.22 -15.89 16.24
CA ASN A 201 9.50 -17.24 16.75
C ASN A 201 10.67 -17.85 15.99
#